data_AF-S6TQB3-F1
#
_entry.id   AF-S6TQB3-F1
#
_cell.length_a   1.000
_cell.length_b   1.000
_cell.length_c   1.000
_cell.angle_alpha   90.00
_cell.angle_beta   90.00
_cell.angle_gamma   90.00
#
_symmetry.space_group_name_H-M   'P 1'
#
loop_
_entity.id
_entity.type
_entity.pdbx_description
1 polymer ?
#
loop_
_entity_poly.entity_id
_entity_poly.type
_entity_poly.pdbx_seq_one_letter_code
_entity_poly.pdbx_strand_id
1 'polypeptide(L)'
;IGDETAIPSIARRLESLPANRAALVVVEVANQQEQQTFESAAQVDVIWIVRSEQSLVDVVRRLEMPEGKLYAWVATESGLSRKLRRVLLDEFGLEDDFVKAAGYWKLGDTEE
;
A
#
# COMPACT_ATOMS: atom_id res chain seq x y z
N ILE A 1 -0.60 -1.14 -0.40
CA ILE A 1 0.15 0.12 -0.17
C ILE A 1 -0.76 1.03 0.63
N GLY A 2 -0.30 1.60 1.75
CA GLY A 2 -1.12 2.51 2.53
C GLY A 2 -0.35 3.33 3.55
N ASP A 3 -1.08 4.12 4.34
CA ASP A 3 -0.58 4.81 5.53
C ASP A 3 -1.22 4.23 6.80
N GLU A 4 -0.99 4.85 7.96
CA GLU A 4 -1.52 4.39 9.26
C GLU A 4 -3.05 4.18 9.22
N THR A 5 -3.76 5.04 8.48
CA THR A 5 -5.22 4.98 8.36
C THR A 5 -5.70 3.75 7.59
N ALA A 6 -4.84 3.17 6.76
CA ALA A 6 -5.13 2.00 5.96
C ALA A 6 -4.80 0.69 6.67
N ILE A 7 -4.03 0.70 7.77
CA ILE A 7 -3.58 -0.53 8.46
C ILE A 7 -4.74 -1.47 8.81
N PRO A 8 -5.87 -1.03 9.38
CA PRO A 8 -6.98 -1.93 9.69
C PRO A 8 -7.61 -2.58 8.44
N SER A 9 -7.63 -1.85 7.32
CA SER A 9 -8.14 -2.37 6.04
C SER A 9 -7.17 -3.37 5.40
N ILE A 10 -5.86 -3.12 5.54
CA ILE A 10 -4.80 -4.03 5.10
C ILE A 10 -4.89 -5.34 5.88
N ALA A 11 -4.94 -5.27 7.21
CA ALA A 11 -5.02 -6.43 8.11
C ALA A 11 -6.19 -7.35 7.72
N ARG A 12 -7.41 -6.80 7.62
CA ARG A 12 -8.60 -7.56 7.20
C ARG A 12 -8.44 -8.23 5.83
N ARG A 13 -7.77 -7.56 4.89
CA ARG A 13 -7.55 -8.13 3.56
C ARG A 13 -6.58 -9.31 3.65
N LEU A 14 -5.50 -9.18 4.41
CA LEU A 14 -4.49 -10.22 4.61
C LEU A 14 -5.05 -11.44 5.36
N GLU A 15 -5.86 -11.24 6.39
CA GLU A 15 -6.54 -12.31 7.14
C GLU A 15 -7.38 -13.21 6.22
N SER A 16 -8.00 -12.62 5.18
CA SER A 16 -8.84 -13.34 4.22
C SER A 16 -8.07 -14.05 3.10
N LEU A 17 -6.76 -13.82 2.96
CA LEU A 17 -5.98 -14.41 1.87
C LEU A 17 -5.71 -15.91 2.10
N PRO A 18 -5.91 -16.76 1.07
CA PRO A 18 -5.58 -18.18 1.17
C PRO A 18 -4.07 -18.40 1.17
N ALA A 19 -3.63 -19.53 1.73
CA ALA A 19 -2.21 -19.85 1.96
C ALA A 19 -1.34 -19.96 0.69
N ASN A 20 -1.96 -20.10 -0.49
CA ASN A 20 -1.26 -20.17 -1.77
C ASN A 20 -1.03 -18.80 -2.43
N ARG A 21 -1.19 -17.71 -1.67
CA ARG A 21 -0.96 -16.33 -2.13
C ARG A 21 0.28 -15.75 -1.48
N ALA A 22 0.85 -14.75 -2.14
CA ALA A 22 1.87 -13.88 -1.59
C ALA A 22 1.36 -12.44 -1.64
N ALA A 23 1.70 -11.65 -0.63
CA ALA A 23 1.35 -10.24 -0.52
C ALA A 23 2.57 -9.42 -0.11
N LEU A 24 2.89 -8.42 -0.91
CA LEU A 24 3.85 -7.37 -0.55
C LEU A 24 3.08 -6.16 -0.04
N VAL A 25 3.32 -5.80 1.22
CA VAL A 25 2.63 -4.73 1.93
C VAL A 25 3.61 -3.60 2.16
N VAL A 26 3.29 -2.41 1.68
CA VAL A 26 4.08 -1.20 1.93
C VAL A 26 3.23 -0.24 2.73
N VAL A 27 3.68 0.14 3.92
CA VAL A 27 2.96 1.03 4.84
C VAL A 27 3.85 2.19 5.25
N GLU A 28 3.38 3.40 5.00
CA GLU A 28 3.98 4.62 5.55
C GLU A 28 3.44 4.90 6.96
N VAL A 29 4.34 5.22 7.88
CA VAL A 29 4.03 5.51 9.28
C VAL A 29 4.77 6.75 9.76
N ALA A 30 4.22 7.44 10.76
CA ALA A 30 4.83 8.61 11.37
C ALA A 30 6.13 8.25 12.11
N ASN A 31 6.20 7.06 12.70
CA ASN A 31 7.35 6.56 13.45
C ASN A 31 7.31 5.03 13.58
N GLN A 32 8.38 4.43 14.10
CA GLN A 32 8.52 2.97 14.22
C GLN A 32 7.55 2.31 15.22
N GLN A 33 6.93 3.05 16.13
CA GLN A 33 6.00 2.49 17.12
C GLN A 33 4.62 2.18 16.53
N GLU A 34 4.32 2.72 15.35
CA GLU A 34 3.07 2.46 14.62
C GLU A 34 3.11 1.13 13.83
N GLN A 35 4.25 0.44 13.81
CA GLN A 35 4.39 -0.85 13.12
C GLN A 35 3.57 -1.92 13.83
N GLN A 36 2.87 -2.73 13.05
CA GLN A 36 1.97 -3.77 13.54
C GLN A 36 2.33 -5.13 12.94
N THR A 37 1.98 -6.20 13.64
CA THR A 37 2.06 -7.55 13.08
C THR A 37 0.78 -7.84 12.31
N PHE A 38 0.91 -8.35 11.07
CA PHE A 38 -0.23 -8.83 10.30
C PHE A 38 -0.36 -10.35 10.43
N GLU A 39 -1.58 -10.82 10.68
CA GLU A 39 -1.91 -12.23 10.63
C GLU A 39 -2.42 -12.60 9.24
N SER A 40 -1.88 -13.68 8.66
CA SER A 40 -2.35 -14.22 7.39
C SER A 40 -1.95 -15.68 7.23
N ALA A 41 -2.76 -16.44 6.50
CA ALA A 41 -2.35 -17.75 6.02
C ALA A 41 -1.40 -17.65 4.80
N ALA A 42 -1.43 -16.53 4.08
CA ALA A 42 -0.59 -16.26 2.92
C ALA A 42 0.84 -15.87 3.33
N GLN A 43 1.78 -15.92 2.37
CA GLN A 43 3.10 -15.33 2.55
C GLN A 43 2.95 -13.80 2.54
N VAL A 44 3.40 -13.12 3.60
CA VAL A 44 3.30 -11.65 3.72
C VAL A 44 4.68 -11.07 3.99
N ASP A 45 5.11 -10.21 3.08
CA ASP A 45 6.31 -9.39 3.24
C ASP A 45 5.89 -7.94 3.47
N VAL A 46 6.41 -7.32 4.52
CA VAL A 46 6.00 -5.97 4.95
C VAL A 46 7.18 -5.02 4.92
N ILE A 47 7.02 -3.90 4.21
CA ILE A 47 7.95 -2.78 4.15
C ILE A 47 7.32 -1.61 4.91
N TRP A 48 7.90 -1.30 6.06
CA TRP A 48 7.54 -0.14 6.87
C TRP A 48 8.40 1.06 6.48
N ILE A 49 7.76 2.18 6.20
CA ILE A 49 8.40 3.42 5.77
C ILE A 49 8.12 4.49 6.81
N VAL A 50 9.15 5.09 7.39
CA VAL A 50 8.97 6.25 8.27
C VAL A 50 8.88 7.50 7.40
N ARG A 51 7.75 8.22 7.47
CA ARG A 51 7.42 9.38 6.62
C ARG A 51 8.49 10.47 6.60
N SER A 52 9.20 10.67 7.72
CA SER A 52 10.27 11.67 7.82
C SER A 52 11.60 11.24 7.19
N GLU A 53 11.77 9.94 6.93
CA GLU A 53 13.03 9.37 6.46
C GLU A 53 12.98 9.06 4.96
N GLN A 54 11.83 8.62 4.46
CA GLN A 54 11.68 8.09 3.10
C GLN A 54 10.31 8.44 2.52
N SER A 55 10.29 8.65 1.20
CA SER A 55 9.07 8.88 0.42
C SER A 55 8.44 7.55 0.03
N LEU A 56 7.15 7.35 0.38
CA LEU A 56 6.37 6.18 -0.02
C LEU A 56 6.43 5.92 -1.54
N VAL A 57 6.34 6.98 -2.35
CA VAL A 57 6.38 6.87 -3.82
C VAL A 57 7.73 6.35 -4.30
N ASP A 58 8.83 6.84 -3.73
CA ASP A 58 10.16 6.45 -4.18
C ASP A 58 10.51 5.03 -3.78
N VAL A 59 10.03 4.56 -2.63
CA VAL A 59 10.14 3.15 -2.24
C VAL A 59 9.31 2.28 -3.18
N VAL A 60 8.07 2.66 -3.48
CA VAL A 60 7.20 1.91 -4.39
C VAL A 60 7.83 1.78 -5.79
N ARG A 61 8.47 2.83 -6.31
CA ARG A 61 9.19 2.78 -7.60
C ARG A 61 10.38 1.84 -7.64
N ARG A 62 10.97 1.53 -6.48
CA ARG A 62 12.15 0.66 -6.37
C ARG A 62 11.79 -0.78 -6.05
N LEU A 63 10.49 -1.10 -5.95
CA LEU A 63 10.06 -2.46 -5.70
C LEU A 63 10.41 -3.35 -6.88
N GLU A 64 10.94 -4.52 -6.55
CA GLU A 64 11.02 -5.63 -7.50
C GLU A 64 9.65 -6.31 -7.51
N MET A 65 8.92 -6.15 -8.62
CA MET A 65 7.58 -6.72 -8.74
C MET A 65 7.68 -8.22 -9.02
N PRO A 66 6.95 -9.06 -8.27
CA PRO A 66 6.92 -10.48 -8.55
C PRO A 66 6.29 -10.76 -9.92
N GLU A 67 6.76 -11.80 -10.58
CA GLU A 67 6.21 -12.22 -11.87
C GLU A 67 4.76 -12.72 -11.75
N GLY A 68 3.99 -12.57 -12.82
CA GLY A 68 2.61 -13.07 -12.92
C GLY A 68 1.54 -11.99 -12.78
N LYS A 69 0.29 -12.42 -12.53
CA LYS A 69 -0.84 -11.51 -12.42
C LYS A 69 -0.91 -10.90 -11.03
N LEU A 70 -0.69 -9.59 -10.98
CA LEU A 70 -0.68 -8.80 -9.77
C LEU A 70 -2.03 -8.13 -9.55
N TYR A 71 -2.37 -7.92 -8.29
CA TYR A 71 -3.48 -7.05 -7.90
C TYR A 71 -2.95 -6.04 -6.89
N ALA A 72 -3.06 -4.76 -7.20
CA ALA A 72 -2.59 -3.68 -6.36
C ALA A 72 -3.75 -2.96 -5.68
N TRP A 73 -3.59 -2.70 -4.39
CA TRP A 73 -4.53 -1.92 -3.59
C TRP A 73 -3.79 -0.80 -2.87
N VAL A 74 -4.28 0.43 -3.04
CA VAL A 74 -3.72 1.66 -2.49
C VAL A 74 -4.78 2.38 -1.68
N ALA A 75 -4.47 2.72 -0.43
CA ALA A 75 -5.30 3.56 0.41
C ALA A 75 -4.40 4.51 1.22
N THR A 76 -4.38 5.78 0.84
CA THR A 76 -3.55 6.82 1.47
C THR A 76 -4.29 8.16 1.39
N GLU A 77 -3.60 9.26 1.68
CA GLU A 77 -3.99 10.59 1.22
C GLU A 77 -4.36 10.61 -0.27
N SER A 78 -5.38 11.39 -0.63
CA SER A 78 -5.97 11.45 -1.97
C SER A 78 -5.01 11.83 -3.10
N GLY A 79 -4.16 12.84 -2.91
CA GLY A 79 -3.10 13.22 -3.85
C GLY A 79 -2.04 12.13 -4.00
N LEU A 80 -1.59 11.56 -2.88
CA LEU A 80 -0.62 10.46 -2.85
C LEU A 80 -1.15 9.19 -3.52
N SER A 81 -2.42 8.85 -3.30
CA SER A 81 -3.08 7.68 -3.88
C SER A 81 -3.13 7.77 -5.41
N ARG A 82 -3.40 8.96 -5.97
CA ARG A 82 -3.33 9.21 -7.42
C ARG A 82 -1.92 9.06 -7.97
N LYS A 83 -0.90 9.57 -7.26
CA LYS A 83 0.52 9.42 -7.66
C LYS A 83 0.92 7.95 -7.70
N LEU A 84 0.59 7.20 -6.66
CA LEU A 84 0.89 5.77 -6.55
C LEU A 84 0.17 4.96 -7.62
N ARG A 85 -1.11 5.24 -7.90
CA ARG A 85 -1.83 4.63 -9.03
C ARG A 85 -1.07 4.82 -10.33
N ARG A 86 -0.61 6.03 -10.60
CA ARG A 86 0.13 6.35 -11.83
C ARG A 86 1.44 5.55 -11.92
N VAL A 87 2.20 5.43 -10.84
CA VAL A 87 3.41 4.59 -10.81
C VAL A 87 3.07 3.13 -11.18
N LEU A 88 2.00 2.58 -10.59
CA LEU A 88 1.60 1.19 -10.84
C LEU A 88 1.17 0.93 -12.29
N LEU A 89 0.49 1.89 -12.92
CA LEU A 89 0.03 1.76 -14.31
C LEU A 89 1.14 2.10 -15.32
N ASP A 90 1.77 3.26 -15.17
CA ASP A 90 2.69 3.83 -16.17
C ASP A 90 4.09 3.20 -16.09
N GLU A 91 4.59 2.94 -14.87
CA GLU A 91 5.96 2.47 -14.65
C GLU A 91 6.01 0.94 -14.50
N PHE A 92 5.05 0.34 -13.78
CA PHE A 92 4.99 -1.11 -13.60
C PHE A 92 4.10 -1.84 -14.62
N GLY A 93 3.34 -1.11 -15.44
CA GLY A 93 2.54 -1.69 -16.53
C GLY A 93 1.36 -2.55 -16.06
N LEU A 94 0.87 -2.36 -14.84
CA LEU A 94 -0.31 -3.10 -14.36
C LEU A 94 -1.55 -2.72 -15.16
N GLU A 95 -2.41 -3.70 -15.40
CA GLU A 95 -3.73 -3.49 -16.00
C GLU A 95 -4.65 -2.68 -15.04
N ASP A 96 -5.41 -1.73 -15.59
CA ASP A 96 -6.25 -0.80 -14.81
C ASP A 96 -7.24 -1.51 -13.88
N ASP A 97 -7.84 -2.61 -14.37
CA ASP A 97 -8.78 -3.47 -13.65
C ASP A 97 -8.17 -4.11 -12.39
N PHE A 98 -6.85 -4.27 -12.39
CA PHE A 98 -6.08 -4.89 -11.31
C PHE A 98 -5.45 -3.87 -10.36
N VAL A 99 -5.71 -2.58 -10.55
CA VAL A 99 -5.25 -1.53 -9.62
C VAL A 99 -6.46 -0.84 -9.01
N LYS A 100 -6.60 -0.89 -7.68
CA LYS A 100 -7.58 -0.10 -6.93
C LYS A 100 -6.87 0.91 -6.04
N ALA A 101 -7.15 2.19 -6.25
CA ALA A 101 -6.58 3.28 -5.49
C ALA A 101 -7.68 4.16 -4.91
N ALA A 102 -7.73 4.24 -3.58
CA ALA A 102 -8.68 5.05 -2.82
C ALA A 102 -7.92 6.16 -2.06
N GLY A 103 -8.48 7.36 -2.04
CA GLY A 103 -8.06 8.42 -1.13
C GLY A 103 -8.88 8.31 0.15
N TYR A 104 -8.25 7.91 1.25
CA TYR A 104 -8.93 7.76 2.55
C TYR A 104 -9.13 9.11 3.25
N TRP A 105 -8.22 10.05 3.00
CA TRP A 105 -8.27 11.40 3.53
C TRP A 105 -7.64 12.37 2.53
N LYS A 106 -7.68 13.67 2.83
CA LYS A 106 -7.10 14.72 2.00
C LYS A 106 -6.41 15.77 2.86
N LEU A 107 -5.18 16.11 2.51
CA LEU A 107 -4.42 17.12 3.24
C LEU A 107 -5.04 18.51 2.98
N GLY A 108 -5.44 19.19 4.06
CA GLY A 108 -6.05 20.52 3.99
C GLY A 108 -7.59 20.54 3.94
N ASP A 109 -8.26 19.38 3.97
CA ASP A 109 -9.69 19.33 4.31
C ASP A 109 -9.80 19.38 5.85
N THR A 110 -9.69 20.58 6.41
CA THR A 110 -10.43 20.89 7.65
C THR A 110 -11.90 20.83 7.25
N GLU A 111 -12.61 19.79 7.68
CA GLU A 111 -14.06 19.69 7.49
C GLU A 111 -14.72 20.99 7.97
N GLU A 112 -15.37 21.72 7.05
CA GLU A 112 -16.46 22.67 7.36
C GLU A 112 -17.79 21.91 7.41
#